data_AF-A0A9W9KT60-F1
#
_entry.id   AF-A0A9W9KT60-F1
#
_cell.length_a   1.000
_cell.length_b   1.000
_cell.length_c   1.000
_cell.angle_alpha   90.00
_cell.angle_beta   90.00
_cell.angle_gamma   90.00
#
_symmetry.space_group_name_H-M   'P 1'
#
loop_
_entity.id
_entity.type
_entity.pdbx_description
1 polymer ?
#
loop_
_entity_poly.entity_id
_entity_poly.type
_entity_poly.pdbx_seq_one_letter_code
_entity_poly.pdbx_strand_id
1 'polypeptide(L)'
;MDPNAGRIVSIDLAWVLKSLPGLRLNTLTVLGSTHGPTSYMDLQELVRVGNGWRNLHFIAPNSKIFGFPAGGFHNEEPICREPQPGLWDTWVSLCRDGPNSGGSVTIYQSTQSNSPGSVFQTDTRKILKQRSNRRKRGKFGLSEDMSLMSESEVNKEILVIVNRGRNANIKEKDEPPYFLSDIRSWGMTWPEICRERLDSTVPL
;
A
#
# COMPACT_ATOMS: atom_id res chain seq x y z
N MET A 1 36.12 6.93 -0.50
CA MET A 1 34.67 6.79 -0.24
C MET A 1 34.05 8.11 -0.58
N ASP A 2 33.19 8.15 -1.59
CA ASP A 2 32.51 9.37 -2.02
C ASP A 2 31.37 9.69 -1.05
N PRO A 3 31.38 10.83 -0.34
CA PRO A 3 30.27 11.24 0.52
C PRO A 3 28.99 11.63 -0.27
N ASN A 4 29.07 11.70 -1.61
CA ASN A 4 27.95 11.99 -2.50
C ASN A 4 27.38 10.74 -3.20
N ALA A 5 27.48 9.55 -2.60
CA ALA A 5 26.65 8.42 -3.02
C ALA A 5 25.18 8.85 -2.85
N GLY A 6 24.59 9.32 -3.95
CA GLY A 6 23.31 10.00 -3.96
C GLY A 6 22.26 9.16 -3.27
N ARG A 7 21.71 9.71 -2.19
CA ARG A 7 20.62 9.10 -1.46
C ARG A 7 19.42 9.15 -2.40
N ILE A 8 19.12 8.04 -3.07
CA ILE A 8 17.86 7.91 -3.81
C ILE A 8 16.76 8.10 -2.77
N VAL A 9 16.05 9.23 -2.87
CA VAL A 9 14.90 9.50 -2.01
C VAL A 9 13.73 8.76 -2.63
N SER A 10 13.39 7.60 -2.06
CA SER A 10 12.11 6.96 -2.35
C SER A 10 11.01 7.75 -1.65
N ILE A 11 9.99 8.19 -2.39
CA ILE A 11 8.83 8.88 -1.84
C ILE A 11 7.61 7.98 -2.01
N ASP A 12 6.94 7.60 -0.92
CA ASP A 12 5.75 6.76 -1.02
C ASP A 12 4.63 7.51 -1.77
N LEU A 13 3.90 6.78 -2.60
CA LEU A 13 2.77 7.30 -3.38
C LEU A 13 1.75 8.04 -2.50
N ALA A 14 1.49 7.53 -1.29
CA ALA A 14 0.55 8.14 -0.35
C ALA A 14 0.95 9.59 0.01
N TRP A 15 2.25 9.90 0.08
CA TRP A 15 2.73 11.25 0.36
C TRP A 15 2.70 12.12 -0.88
N VAL A 16 3.05 11.58 -2.05
CA VAL A 16 2.95 12.31 -3.33
C VAL A 16 1.53 12.82 -3.56
N LEU A 17 0.51 12.00 -3.32
CA LEU A 17 -0.89 12.38 -3.52
C LEU A 17 -1.32 13.55 -2.63
N LYS A 18 -0.66 13.79 -1.49
CA LYS A 18 -0.95 14.93 -0.62
C LYS A 18 -0.48 16.26 -1.19
N SER A 19 0.43 16.25 -2.17
CA SER A 19 0.84 17.46 -2.90
C SER A 19 -0.19 17.94 -3.91
N LEU A 20 -1.28 17.18 -4.14
CA LEU A 20 -2.32 17.52 -5.10
C LEU A 20 -3.50 18.22 -4.39
N PRO A 21 -3.51 19.56 -4.29
CA PRO A 21 -4.55 20.27 -3.57
C PRO A 21 -5.93 20.01 -4.21
N GLY A 22 -6.91 19.71 -3.37
CA GLY A 22 -8.29 19.48 -3.82
C GLY A 22 -8.55 18.12 -4.49
N LEU A 23 -7.60 17.17 -4.45
CA LEU A 23 -7.83 15.80 -4.92
C LEU A 23 -9.04 15.19 -4.18
N ARG A 24 -10.07 14.80 -4.92
CA ARG A 24 -11.32 14.20 -4.39
C ARG A 24 -11.90 13.19 -5.36
N LEU A 25 -11.31 12.00 -5.37
CA LEU A 25 -11.71 10.89 -6.22
C LEU A 25 -12.80 10.05 -5.55
N ASN A 26 -13.79 9.61 -6.35
CA ASN A 26 -14.71 8.56 -5.92
C ASN A 26 -13.98 7.22 -5.78
N THR A 27 -13.05 6.95 -6.70
CA THR A 27 -12.22 5.75 -6.70
C THR A 27 -10.82 6.12 -7.18
N LEU A 28 -9.81 5.74 -6.40
CA LEU A 28 -8.42 5.71 -6.79
C LEU A 28 -8.07 4.27 -7.17
N THR A 29 -7.54 4.06 -8.38
CA THR A 29 -7.04 2.75 -8.81
C THR A 29 -5.53 2.81 -8.90
N VAL A 30 -4.84 1.88 -8.24
CA VAL A 30 -3.38 1.79 -8.22
C VAL A 30 -2.95 0.41 -8.71
N LEU A 31 -2.01 0.39 -9.64
CA LEU A 31 -1.34 -0.83 -10.08
C LEU A 31 -0.06 -0.99 -9.25
N GLY A 32 -0.01 -2.04 -8.44
CA GLY A 32 1.14 -2.37 -7.62
C GLY A 32 2.31 -2.92 -8.43
N SER A 33 3.49 -2.87 -7.84
CA SER A 33 4.68 -3.51 -8.39
C SER A 33 4.63 -5.05 -8.27
N THR A 34 5.44 -5.73 -9.07
CA THR A 34 5.65 -7.18 -8.97
C THR A 34 6.42 -7.59 -7.71
N HIS A 35 7.04 -6.63 -7.01
CA HIS A 35 7.78 -6.84 -5.78
C HIS A 35 6.82 -6.76 -4.58
N GLY A 36 6.61 -7.91 -3.93
CA GLY A 36 5.64 -8.05 -2.83
C GLY A 36 5.83 -7.03 -1.69
N PRO A 37 7.04 -6.87 -1.12
CA PRO A 37 7.30 -5.91 -0.05
C PRO A 37 6.95 -4.46 -0.43
N THR A 38 7.40 -3.98 -1.59
CA THR A 38 7.10 -2.61 -2.07
C THR A 38 5.60 -2.40 -2.20
N SER A 39 4.91 -3.30 -2.90
CA SER A 39 3.45 -3.19 -3.08
C SER A 39 2.67 -3.24 -1.76
N TYR A 40 3.15 -4.04 -0.80
CA TYR A 40 2.53 -4.11 0.52
C TYR A 40 2.71 -2.80 1.28
N MET A 41 3.90 -2.20 1.25
CA MET A 41 4.18 -0.92 1.89
C MET A 41 3.39 0.23 1.25
N ASP A 42 3.38 0.30 -0.08
CA ASP A 42 2.60 1.32 -0.82
C ASP A 42 1.12 1.26 -0.42
N LEU A 43 0.53 0.06 -0.46
CA LEU A 43 -0.86 -0.14 -0.06
C LEU A 43 -1.07 0.18 1.42
N GLN A 44 -0.15 -0.26 2.30
CA GLN A 44 -0.23 0.01 3.72
C GLN A 44 -0.26 1.51 4.02
N GLU A 45 0.61 2.30 3.39
CA GLU A 45 0.66 3.75 3.57
C GLU A 45 -0.57 4.45 2.96
N LEU A 46 -1.04 4.00 1.79
CA LEU A 46 -2.30 4.50 1.22
C LEU A 46 -3.46 4.27 2.20
N VAL A 47 -3.58 3.08 2.78
CA VAL A 47 -4.60 2.73 3.77
C VAL A 47 -4.43 3.49 5.08
N ARG A 48 -3.19 3.71 5.54
CA ARG A 48 -2.89 4.32 6.84
C ARG A 48 -3.02 5.84 6.84
N VAL A 49 -2.47 6.51 5.82
CA VAL A 49 -2.38 7.99 5.78
C VAL A 49 -2.89 8.63 4.49
N GLY A 50 -3.11 7.87 3.41
CA GLY A 50 -3.55 8.44 2.13
C GLY A 50 -4.95 9.07 2.16
N ASN A 51 -5.13 10.27 1.62
CA ASN A 51 -6.43 10.91 1.44
C ASN A 51 -6.69 11.24 -0.04
N GLY A 52 -7.77 11.98 -0.30
CA GLY A 52 -8.17 12.40 -1.63
C GLY A 52 -8.98 11.36 -2.39
N TRP A 53 -9.34 10.25 -1.76
CA TRP A 53 -10.12 9.17 -2.37
C TRP A 53 -11.13 8.59 -1.38
N ARG A 54 -12.28 8.12 -1.90
CA ARG A 54 -13.32 7.42 -1.13
C ARG A 54 -13.18 5.91 -1.18
N ASN A 55 -12.92 5.37 -2.36
CA ASN A 55 -12.57 3.97 -2.58
C ASN A 55 -11.16 3.86 -3.13
N LEU A 56 -10.41 2.86 -2.71
CA LEU A 56 -9.13 2.48 -3.30
C LEU A 56 -9.25 1.07 -3.86
N HIS A 57 -8.92 0.92 -5.13
CA HIS A 57 -8.71 -0.36 -5.80
C HIS A 57 -7.21 -0.53 -6.03
N PHE A 58 -6.57 -1.37 -5.23
CA PHE A 58 -5.16 -1.69 -5.41
C PHE A 58 -5.03 -3.06 -6.05
N ILE A 59 -4.39 -3.12 -7.22
CA ILE A 59 -4.20 -4.37 -7.97
C ILE A 59 -2.73 -4.75 -7.88
N ALA A 60 -2.43 -5.84 -7.15
CA ALA A 60 -1.10 -6.42 -7.20
C ALA A 60 -1.08 -7.50 -8.29
N PRO A 61 -0.05 -7.52 -9.16
CA PRO A 61 0.01 -8.44 -10.30
C PRO A 61 0.16 -9.91 -9.89
N ASN A 62 0.49 -10.18 -8.61
CA ASN A 62 0.74 -11.51 -8.11
C ASN A 62 0.48 -11.61 -6.59
N SER A 63 0.41 -12.82 -6.05
CA SER A 63 0.12 -13.10 -4.64
C SER A 63 1.28 -12.75 -3.69
N LYS A 64 2.45 -12.37 -4.22
CA LYS A 64 3.66 -12.12 -3.41
C LYS A 64 3.44 -11.02 -2.39
N ILE A 65 2.57 -10.04 -2.66
CA ILE A 65 2.18 -8.97 -1.71
C ILE A 65 1.73 -9.51 -0.35
N PHE A 66 1.18 -10.72 -0.29
CA PHE A 66 0.75 -11.34 0.97
C PHE A 66 1.60 -12.54 1.39
N GLY A 67 2.57 -12.96 0.55
CA GLY A 67 3.35 -14.17 0.75
C GLY A 67 4.82 -13.97 1.13
N PHE A 68 5.41 -12.78 0.93
CA PHE A 68 6.86 -12.53 1.09
C PHE A 68 7.39 -12.72 2.53
N PRO A 69 8.56 -13.29 2.80
CA PRO A 69 9.06 -13.43 4.18
C PRO A 69 9.45 -12.06 4.77
N ALA A 70 9.70 -11.98 6.08
CA ALA A 70 10.21 -10.75 6.66
C ALA A 70 11.55 -10.40 6.01
N GLY A 71 11.70 -9.15 5.59
CA GLY A 71 12.87 -8.67 4.89
C GLY A 71 12.87 -7.15 4.83
N GLY A 72 14.06 -6.54 4.83
CA GLY A 72 14.23 -5.10 4.70
C GLY A 72 14.90 -4.74 3.38
N PHE A 73 14.76 -3.48 2.98
CA PHE A 73 15.75 -2.85 2.10
C PHE A 73 17.02 -2.59 2.93
N HIS A 74 18.19 -2.49 2.28
CA HIS A 74 19.47 -2.34 2.99
C HIS A 74 19.41 -1.23 4.07
N ASN A 75 19.76 -1.58 5.32
CA ASN A 75 19.80 -0.70 6.51
C ASN A 75 18.44 -0.27 7.13
N GLU A 76 17.32 -0.90 6.77
CA GLU A 76 16.01 -0.64 7.38
C GLU A 76 15.53 -1.80 8.28
N GLU A 77 14.62 -1.51 9.21
CA GLU A 77 13.96 -2.55 9.99
C GLU A 77 13.22 -3.53 9.04
N PRO A 78 13.28 -4.86 9.29
CA PRO A 78 12.62 -5.82 8.43
C PRO A 78 11.11 -5.58 8.36
N ILE A 79 10.58 -5.44 7.14
CA ILE A 79 9.14 -5.34 6.92
C ILE A 79 8.52 -6.69 7.27
N CYS A 80 7.72 -6.70 8.33
CA CYS A 80 6.94 -7.86 8.74
C CYS A 80 5.48 -7.68 8.33
N ARG A 81 4.95 -8.60 7.53
CA ARG A 81 3.52 -8.62 7.21
C ARG A 81 2.68 -8.86 8.46
N GLU A 82 1.50 -8.28 8.49
CA GLU A 82 0.44 -8.61 9.43
C GLU A 82 -0.69 -9.37 8.70
N PRO A 83 -1.49 -10.20 9.38
CA PRO A 83 -2.60 -10.91 8.75
C PRO A 83 -3.67 -9.93 8.25
N GLN A 84 -3.94 -9.95 6.95
CA GLN A 84 -4.92 -9.09 6.30
C GLN A 84 -6.27 -9.79 6.03
N PRO A 85 -7.40 -9.07 6.05
CA PRO A 85 -7.53 -7.61 6.11
C PRO A 85 -7.55 -6.99 7.53
N GLY A 86 -7.38 -7.77 8.60
CA GLY A 86 -7.74 -7.33 9.97
C GLY A 86 -7.09 -6.02 10.45
N LEU A 87 -5.80 -5.82 10.18
CA LEU A 87 -5.11 -4.57 10.54
C LEU A 87 -5.66 -3.39 9.74
N TRP A 88 -5.79 -3.55 8.43
CA TRP A 88 -6.28 -2.49 7.54
C TRP A 88 -7.74 -2.13 7.80
N ASP A 89 -8.59 -3.13 8.09
CA ASP A 89 -9.98 -2.92 8.51
C ASP A 89 -10.04 -2.08 9.80
N THR A 90 -9.19 -2.40 10.78
CA THR A 90 -9.09 -1.64 12.04
C THR A 90 -8.71 -0.18 11.77
N TRP A 91 -7.73 0.07 10.90
CA TRP A 91 -7.33 1.44 10.59
C TRP A 91 -8.44 2.23 9.90
N VAL A 92 -9.07 1.66 8.87
CA VAL A 92 -10.10 2.35 8.10
C VAL A 92 -11.33 2.59 8.97
N SER A 93 -11.85 1.54 9.60
CA SER A 93 -13.13 1.59 10.31
C SER A 93 -13.03 2.22 11.71
N LEU A 94 -11.88 2.19 12.39
CA LEU A 94 -11.78 2.72 13.77
C LEU A 94 -10.86 3.94 13.85
N CYS A 95 -9.65 3.86 13.31
CA CYS A 95 -8.64 4.88 13.54
C CYS A 95 -8.81 6.12 12.65
N ARG A 96 -9.23 5.93 11.40
CA ARG A 96 -9.23 6.99 10.38
C ARG A 96 -10.57 7.70 10.26
N ASP A 97 -11.60 6.95 9.92
CA ASP A 97 -12.91 7.51 9.58
C ASP A 97 -13.94 7.33 10.71
N GLY A 98 -13.57 6.58 11.76
CA GLY A 98 -14.40 6.32 12.93
C GLY A 98 -15.41 5.18 12.73
N PRO A 99 -15.91 4.58 13.84
CA PRO A 99 -16.66 3.32 13.84
C PRO A 99 -17.95 3.32 13.00
N ASN A 100 -18.53 4.49 12.77
CA ASN A 100 -19.77 4.66 12.02
C ASN A 100 -19.56 5.11 10.56
N SER A 101 -18.32 5.10 10.08
CA SER A 101 -18.00 5.46 8.70
C SER A 101 -18.62 4.49 7.69
N GLY A 102 -18.78 3.22 8.06
CA GLY A 102 -19.05 2.12 7.13
C GLY A 102 -17.81 1.71 6.34
N GLY A 103 -16.63 2.10 6.81
CA GLY A 103 -15.36 1.73 6.21
C GLY A 103 -15.09 0.23 6.28
N SER A 104 -14.44 -0.33 5.25
CA SER A 104 -14.12 -1.76 5.15
C SER A 104 -13.01 -2.03 4.14
N VAL A 105 -12.37 -3.18 4.29
CA VAL A 105 -11.34 -3.70 3.40
C VAL A 105 -11.69 -5.12 2.96
N THR A 106 -11.78 -5.33 1.65
CA THR A 106 -12.01 -6.64 1.05
C THR A 106 -10.87 -6.99 0.13
N ILE A 107 -10.36 -8.22 0.25
CA ILE A 107 -9.28 -8.72 -0.57
C ILE A 107 -9.81 -9.86 -1.43
N TYR A 108 -9.58 -9.75 -2.73
CA TYR A 108 -9.87 -10.77 -3.72
C TYR A 108 -8.56 -11.30 -4.31
N GLN A 109 -8.52 -12.59 -4.57
CA GLN A 109 -7.47 -13.24 -5.35
C GLN A 109 -8.10 -13.86 -6.59
N SER A 110 -7.46 -13.70 -7.74
CA SER A 110 -7.87 -14.38 -8.96
C SER A 110 -7.80 -15.90 -8.79
N THR A 111 -8.68 -16.64 -9.46
CA THR A 111 -8.58 -18.09 -9.60
C THR A 111 -7.69 -18.49 -10.77
N GLN A 112 -7.32 -17.53 -11.63
CA GLN A 112 -6.49 -17.72 -12.83
C GLN A 112 -5.07 -17.18 -12.60
N SER A 113 -4.08 -17.98 -12.97
CA SER A 113 -2.66 -17.61 -12.89
C SER A 113 -2.25 -16.87 -14.16
N ASN A 114 -1.40 -15.83 -14.04
CA ASN A 114 -0.87 -15.05 -15.18
C ASN A 114 -1.96 -14.48 -16.11
N SER A 115 -3.12 -14.11 -15.55
CA SER A 115 -4.26 -13.56 -16.30
C SER A 115 -4.59 -12.16 -15.77
N PRO A 116 -3.90 -11.11 -16.24
CA PRO A 116 -4.12 -9.74 -15.77
C PRO A 116 -5.57 -9.29 -15.97
N GLY A 117 -6.14 -8.65 -14.97
CA GLY A 117 -7.53 -8.17 -14.98
C GLY A 117 -8.57 -9.24 -14.68
N SER A 118 -8.21 -10.52 -14.58
CA SER A 118 -9.15 -11.58 -14.18
C SER A 118 -9.76 -11.30 -12.81
N VAL A 119 -9.02 -10.71 -11.87
CA VAL A 119 -9.53 -10.44 -10.52
C VAL A 119 -10.74 -9.47 -10.47
N PHE A 120 -11.02 -8.74 -11.55
CA PHE A 120 -12.20 -7.89 -11.63
C PHE A 120 -13.48 -8.67 -11.91
N GLN A 121 -13.37 -9.84 -12.55
CA GLN A 121 -14.52 -10.67 -12.87
C GLN A 121 -14.93 -11.47 -11.62
N THR A 122 -16.22 -11.45 -11.29
CA THR A 122 -16.74 -12.03 -10.05
C THR A 122 -16.65 -13.54 -10.00
N ASP A 123 -16.73 -14.20 -11.16
CA ASP A 123 -16.63 -15.63 -11.38
C ASP A 123 -15.20 -16.16 -11.35
N THR A 124 -14.21 -15.30 -11.61
CA THR A 124 -12.79 -15.68 -11.62
C THR A 124 -12.01 -15.14 -10.42
N ARG A 125 -12.70 -14.81 -9.33
CA ARG A 125 -12.07 -14.37 -8.07
C ARG A 125 -12.66 -15.04 -6.84
N LYS A 126 -11.83 -15.18 -5.80
CA LYS A 126 -12.22 -15.66 -4.47
C LYS A 126 -11.81 -14.65 -3.40
N ILE A 127 -12.56 -14.60 -2.30
CA ILE A 127 -12.18 -13.78 -1.14
C ILE A 127 -10.94 -14.40 -0.49
N LEU A 128 -9.90 -13.60 -0.29
CA LEU A 128 -8.69 -13.98 0.44
C LEU A 128 -8.74 -13.37 1.84
N LYS A 129 -8.52 -14.21 2.86
CA LYS A 129 -8.36 -13.77 4.26
C LYS A 129 -7.20 -14.51 4.88
N GLN A 130 -6.16 -13.78 5.29
CA GLN A 130 -5.07 -14.34 6.07
C GLN A 130 -5.50 -14.40 7.53
N ARG A 131 -5.34 -15.58 8.13
CA ARG A 131 -5.66 -15.80 9.54
C ARG A 131 -4.36 -15.95 10.32
N SER A 132 -4.24 -15.21 11.42
CA SER A 132 -3.22 -15.53 12.41
C SER A 132 -3.54 -16.89 13.03
N ASN A 133 -2.63 -17.84 12.92
CA ASN A 133 -2.76 -19.07 13.68
C ASN A 133 -2.51 -18.74 15.16
N ARG A 134 -3.49 -19.03 16.04
CA ARG A 134 -3.37 -18.78 17.49
C ARG A 134 -2.09 -19.36 18.11
N ARG A 135 -1.55 -20.46 17.55
CA ARG A 135 -0.29 -21.10 17.98
C ARG A 135 0.98 -20.38 17.52
N LYS A 136 0.88 -19.42 16.60
CA LYS A 136 2.00 -18.65 16.01
C LYS A 136 1.85 -17.14 16.25
N ARG A 137 1.25 -16.74 17.38
CA ARG A 137 1.12 -15.33 17.77
C ARG A 137 2.51 -14.69 17.82
N GLY A 138 2.69 -13.55 17.14
CA GLY A 138 3.98 -12.85 17.04
C GLY A 138 4.99 -13.44 16.03
N LYS A 139 4.61 -14.44 15.22
CA LYS A 139 5.46 -15.01 14.16
C LYS A 139 4.88 -14.90 12.75
N PHE A 140 3.74 -14.22 12.60
CA PHE A 140 3.16 -13.99 11.27
C PHE A 140 4.09 -13.08 10.46
N GLY A 141 4.17 -13.31 9.15
CA GLY A 141 5.03 -12.50 8.28
C GLY A 141 6.53 -12.80 8.36
N LEU A 142 7.03 -13.52 9.39
CA LEU A 142 8.46 -13.83 9.51
C LEU A 142 8.97 -14.77 8.39
N SER A 143 8.14 -15.74 8.00
CA SER A 143 8.44 -16.68 6.92
C SER A 143 7.46 -16.50 5.76
N GLU A 144 7.83 -17.04 4.60
CA GLU A 144 6.92 -17.10 3.45
C GLU A 144 5.61 -17.80 3.79
N ASP A 145 4.52 -17.30 3.21
CA ASP A 145 3.25 -18.00 3.22
C ASP A 145 3.26 -19.03 2.08
N MET A 146 3.70 -20.26 2.39
CA MET A 146 3.81 -21.35 1.41
C MET A 146 2.51 -21.63 0.67
N SER A 147 1.34 -21.31 1.24
CA SER A 147 0.06 -21.49 0.54
C SER A 147 -0.13 -20.51 -0.60
N LEU A 148 0.37 -19.28 -0.45
CA LEU A 148 0.32 -18.23 -1.48
C LEU A 148 1.54 -18.26 -2.40
N MET A 149 2.65 -18.82 -1.93
CA MET A 149 3.92 -18.89 -2.67
C MET A 149 4.10 -20.18 -3.48
N SER A 150 3.11 -21.08 -3.48
CA SER A 150 3.13 -22.25 -4.37
C SER A 150 3.07 -21.84 -5.84
N GLU A 151 3.62 -22.67 -6.73
CA GLU A 151 3.67 -22.40 -8.18
C GLU A 151 2.29 -22.08 -8.78
N SER A 152 1.25 -22.78 -8.30
CA SER A 152 -0.13 -22.59 -8.74
C SER A 152 -0.82 -21.34 -8.18
N GLU A 153 -0.26 -20.70 -7.15
CA GLU A 153 -0.87 -19.57 -6.44
C GLU A 153 -0.09 -18.26 -6.58
N VAL A 154 1.23 -18.33 -6.70
CA VAL A 154 2.11 -17.14 -6.61
C VAL A 154 1.80 -16.12 -7.69
N ASN A 155 1.45 -16.55 -8.90
CA ASN A 155 1.19 -15.67 -10.05
C ASN A 155 -0.29 -15.29 -10.22
N LYS A 156 -1.13 -15.54 -9.21
CA LYS A 156 -2.53 -15.08 -9.21
C LYS A 156 -2.60 -13.61 -8.81
N GLU A 157 -3.35 -12.83 -9.57
CA GLU A 157 -3.57 -11.40 -9.32
C GLU A 157 -4.37 -11.19 -8.02
N ILE A 158 -4.11 -10.07 -7.34
CA ILE A 158 -4.78 -9.66 -6.12
C ILE A 158 -5.45 -8.31 -6.34
N LEU A 159 -6.70 -8.18 -5.89
CA LEU A 159 -7.40 -6.91 -5.79
C LEU A 159 -7.76 -6.63 -4.34
N VAL A 160 -7.26 -5.51 -3.82
CA VAL A 160 -7.66 -4.98 -2.53
C VAL A 160 -8.60 -3.81 -2.77
N ILE A 161 -9.82 -3.94 -2.26
CA ILE A 161 -10.82 -2.87 -2.25
C ILE A 161 -10.89 -2.31 -0.85
N VAL A 162 -10.56 -1.03 -0.72
CA VAL A 162 -10.70 -0.28 0.52
C VAL A 162 -11.80 0.74 0.33
N ASN A 163 -12.84 0.68 1.14
CA ASN A 163 -13.94 1.62 1.15
C ASN A 163 -13.87 2.41 2.45
N ARG A 164 -13.85 3.74 2.38
CA ARG A 164 -13.85 4.62 3.56
C ARG A 164 -15.26 4.93 4.07
N GLY A 165 -16.28 4.59 3.29
CA GLY A 165 -17.68 4.81 3.60
C GLY A 165 -18.25 6.13 3.05
N ARG A 166 -19.58 6.29 3.10
CA ARG A 166 -20.29 7.41 2.45
C ARG A 166 -20.02 8.75 3.12
N ASN A 167 -19.75 8.76 4.41
CA ASN A 167 -19.57 9.99 5.20
C ASN A 167 -18.12 10.29 5.53
N ALA A 168 -17.16 9.50 5.02
CA ALA A 168 -15.74 9.77 5.26
C ALA A 168 -15.31 11.13 4.71
N ASN A 169 -14.53 11.84 5.51
CA ASN A 169 -13.86 13.05 5.06
C ASN A 169 -12.62 12.66 4.25
N ILE A 170 -12.75 12.76 2.93
CA ILE A 170 -11.67 12.44 1.99
C ILE A 170 -10.78 13.63 1.66
N LYS A 171 -11.06 14.83 2.19
CA LYS A 171 -10.25 16.02 1.93
C LYS A 171 -8.90 15.88 2.66
N GLU A 172 -7.81 16.18 1.96
CA GLU A 172 -6.50 16.32 2.60
C GLU A 172 -6.46 17.58 3.47
N LYS A 173 -5.66 17.55 4.55
CA LYS A 173 -5.42 18.73 5.37
C LYS A 173 -4.29 19.51 4.72
N ASP A 174 -4.59 20.72 4.25
CA ASP A 174 -3.64 21.58 3.52
C ASP A 174 -2.93 22.59 4.43
N GLU A 175 -3.02 22.40 5.76
CA GLU A 175 -2.45 23.30 6.75
C GLU A 175 -1.48 22.57 7.69
N PRO A 176 -0.36 23.20 8.08
CA PRO A 176 0.58 22.66 9.04
C PRO A 176 -0.03 22.55 10.46
N PRO A 177 0.57 21.75 11.36
CA PRO A 177 1.81 20.99 11.19
C PRO A 177 1.63 19.70 10.40
N TYR A 178 2.56 19.44 9.48
CA TYR A 178 2.65 18.18 8.75
C TYR A 178 3.50 17.16 9.53
N PHE A 179 3.26 15.87 9.30
CA PHE A 179 4.15 14.82 9.81
C PHE A 179 5.54 14.95 9.18
N LEU A 180 6.60 14.53 9.90
CA LEU A 180 7.99 14.60 9.39
C LEU A 180 8.20 13.81 8.09
N SER A 181 7.42 12.75 7.87
CA SER A 181 7.44 11.95 6.63
C SER A 181 6.59 12.54 5.51
N ASP A 182 5.83 13.60 5.78
CA ASP A 182 5.02 14.28 4.78
C ASP A 182 5.91 15.18 3.92
N ILE A 183 5.89 14.99 2.60
CA ILE A 183 6.72 15.77 1.67
C ILE A 183 6.45 17.28 1.75
N ARG A 184 5.26 17.69 2.20
CA ARG A 184 4.90 19.10 2.38
C ARG A 184 5.63 19.74 3.57
N SER A 185 6.15 18.93 4.50
CA SER A 185 6.99 19.42 5.60
C SER A 185 8.32 20.03 5.11
N TRP A 186 8.73 19.73 3.88
CA TRP A 186 9.96 20.27 3.31
C TRP A 186 9.83 21.72 2.85
N GLY A 187 8.60 22.26 2.78
CA GLY A 187 8.37 23.63 2.30
C GLY A 187 8.72 23.83 0.82
N MET A 188 8.87 22.74 0.06
CA MET A 188 9.24 22.74 -1.35
C MET A 188 8.01 22.52 -2.24
N THR A 189 8.02 23.16 -3.40
CA THR A 189 7.10 22.88 -4.51
C THR A 189 7.46 21.56 -5.21
N TRP A 190 6.54 20.97 -5.95
CA TRP A 190 6.82 19.74 -6.71
C TRP A 190 8.02 19.87 -7.67
N PRO A 191 8.18 20.95 -8.46
CA PRO A 191 9.38 21.14 -9.29
C PRO A 191 10.70 21.20 -8.50
N GLU A 192 10.70 21.80 -7.30
CA GLU A 192 11.88 21.83 -6.42
C GLU A 192 12.19 20.44 -5.88
N ILE A 193 11.17 19.66 -5.48
CA ILE A 193 11.34 18.26 -5.06
C ILE A 193 11.96 17.43 -6.18
N CYS A 194 11.45 17.53 -7.41
CA CYS A 194 12.02 16.82 -8.57
C CYS A 194 13.50 17.16 -8.74
N ARG A 195 13.82 18.46 -8.81
CA ARG A 195 15.19 18.94 -9.05
C ARG A 195 16.18 18.53 -7.95
N GLU A 196 15.79 18.71 -6.69
CA GLU A 196 16.74 18.60 -5.57
C GLU A 196 16.83 17.18 -5.01
N ARG A 197 15.75 16.39 -5.11
CA ARG A 197 15.63 15.09 -4.42
C ARG A 197 15.52 13.89 -5.34
N LEU A 198 15.08 14.07 -6.59
CA LEU A 198 14.84 12.96 -7.53
C LEU A 198 15.84 12.96 -8.70
N ASP A 199 16.18 14.14 -9.24
CA ASP A 199 17.01 14.29 -10.44
C ASP A 199 18.52 14.42 -10.13
N SER A 200 18.91 14.59 -8.88
CA SER A 200 20.31 14.84 -8.47
C SER A 200 21.25 13.63 -8.56
N THR A 201 20.88 12.56 -9.27
CA THR A 201 21.66 11.31 -9.38
C THR A 201 21.97 10.81 -10.80
N VAL A 202 21.98 11.65 -11.83
CA VAL A 202 22.55 11.25 -13.14
C VAL A 202 23.56 12.29 -13.64
N PRO A 203 24.88 12.08 -13.44
CA PRO A 203 25.85 12.61 -14.39
C PRO A 203 25.71 11.80 -15.69
N LEU A 204 25.60 12.51 -16.82
CA LEU A 204 25.75 11.95 -18.16
C LEU A 204 27.07 11.18 -18.32
#